data_AF-A0A532CL10-F1
#
_entry.id   AF-A0A532CL10-F1
#
_cell.length_a   1.000
_cell.length_b   1.000
_cell.length_c   1.000
_cell.angle_alpha   90.00
_cell.angle_beta   90.00
_cell.angle_gamma   90.00
#
_symmetry.space_group_name_H-M   'P 1'
#
loop_
_entity.id
_entity.type
_entity.pdbx_description
1 polymer ?
#
loop_
_entity_poly.entity_id
_entity_poly.type
_entity_poly.pdbx_seq_one_letter_code
_entity_poly.pdbx_strand_id
1 'polypeptide(L)' 'MSKVEAIEQQIEELSPAELAAFRSWYAAFDAEAWDRQFEADVKAGRLDGMADKALRAHTSGQSTKR' A
#
# COMPACT_ATOMS: atom_id res chain seq x y z
N MET A 1 27.05 9.37 6.11
CA MET A 1 25.68 9.33 6.64
C MET A 1 24.72 9.64 5.51
N SER A 2 23.86 8.71 5.17
CA SER A 2 22.82 8.89 4.17
C SER A 2 21.65 9.69 4.74
N LYS A 3 20.80 10.24 3.86
CA LYS A 3 19.56 10.91 4.27
C LYS A 3 18.65 9.96 5.06
N VAL A 4 18.64 8.67 4.73
CA VAL A 4 17.80 7.66 5.39
C VAL A 4 18.31 7.37 6.79
N GLU A 5 19.61 7.13 6.94
CA GLU A 5 20.24 6.87 8.26
C GLU A 5 20.00 8.04 9.24
N ALA A 6 20.03 9.28 8.76
CA ALA A 6 19.75 10.44 9.61
C ALA A 6 18.28 10.54 10.05
N ILE A 7 17.33 10.03 9.25
CA ILE A 7 15.91 9.98 9.61
C ILE A 7 15.67 8.84 10.61
N GLU A 8 16.30 7.69 10.42
CA GLU A 8 16.21 6.55 11.35
C GLU A 8 16.64 6.96 12.76
N GLN A 9 17.78 7.64 12.91
CA GLN A 9 18.23 8.13 14.22
C GLN A 9 17.25 9.13 14.85
N GLN A 10 16.69 10.05 14.07
CA GLN A 10 15.69 10.99 14.58
C GLN A 10 14.40 10.28 15.03
N ILE A 11 14.02 9.17 14.38
CA ILE A 11 12.86 8.37 14.78
C ILE A 11 13.15 7.61 16.08
N GLU A 12 14.38 7.09 16.27
CA GLU A 12 14.80 6.42 17.49
C GLU A 12 14.81 7.33 18.72
N GLU A 13 15.05 8.63 18.53
CA GLU A 13 15.06 9.64 19.59
C GLU A 13 13.66 10.12 20.01
N LEU A 14 12.60 9.75 19.27
CA LEU A 14 11.23 10.17 19.58
C LEU A 14 10.72 9.58 20.89
N SER A 15 9.98 10.40 21.65
CA SER A 15 9.21 9.88 22.78
C SER A 15 8.11 8.92 22.30
N PRO A 16 7.58 8.04 23.18
CA PRO A 16 6.51 7.12 22.80
C PRO A 16 5.27 7.80 22.19
N ALA A 17 4.94 9.03 22.62
CA ALA A 17 3.82 9.78 22.08
C ALA A 17 4.11 10.32 20.67
N GLU A 18 5.30 10.86 20.45
CA GLU A 18 5.73 11.34 19.13
C GLU A 18 5.87 10.18 18.14
N LEU A 19 6.38 9.03 18.59
CA LEU A 19 6.46 7.82 17.77
C LEU A 19 5.07 7.30 17.38
N ALA A 20 4.09 7.37 18.27
CA ALA A 20 2.71 7.02 17.96
C ALA A 20 2.10 7.98 16.92
N ALA A 21 2.31 9.29 17.07
CA ALA A 21 1.88 10.29 16.09
C ALA A 21 2.55 10.07 14.72
N PHE A 22 3.86 9.81 14.71
CA PHE A 22 4.62 9.48 13.50
C PHE A 22 4.05 8.26 12.79
N ARG A 23 3.79 7.16 13.51
CA ARG A 23 3.21 5.94 12.94
C ARG A 23 1.83 6.18 12.33
N SER A 24 0.97 6.96 13.01
CA SER A 24 -0.35 7.31 12.49
C SER A 24 -0.28 8.11 11.20
N TRP A 25 0.64 9.07 11.14
CA TRP A 25 0.85 9.88 9.94
C TRP A 25 1.47 9.06 8.80
N TYR A 26 2.50 8.27 9.09
CA TYR A 26 3.22 7.48 8.09
C TYR A 26 2.30 6.47 7.41
N ALA A 27 1.39 5.84 8.16
CA ALA A 27 0.41 4.92 7.59
C ALA A 27 -0.47 5.59 6.52
N ALA A 28 -0.91 6.83 6.74
CA ALA A 28 -1.69 7.59 5.77
C ALA A 28 -0.83 8.00 4.55
N PHE A 29 0.40 8.44 4.80
CA PHE A 29 1.35 8.78 3.74
C PHE A 29 1.67 7.59 2.81
N ASP A 30 1.92 6.43 3.39
CA ASP A 30 2.23 5.20 2.65
C ASP A 30 0.99 4.68 1.90
N ALA A 31 -0.20 4.76 2.52
CA ALA A 31 -1.46 4.44 1.84
C ALA A 31 -1.70 5.33 0.62
N GLU A 32 -1.44 6.64 0.70
CA GLU A 32 -1.58 7.54 -0.44
C GLU A 32 -0.57 7.22 -1.56
N ALA A 33 0.65 6.81 -1.21
CA ALA A 33 1.62 6.34 -2.19
C ALA A 33 1.17 5.05 -2.88
N TRP A 34 0.59 4.12 -2.11
CA TRP A 34 0.02 2.90 -2.63
C TRP A 34 -1.17 3.17 -3.56
N ASP A 35 -2.10 4.06 -3.18
CA ASP A 35 -3.26 4.44 -4.00
C ASP A 35 -2.81 4.99 -5.37
N ARG A 36 -1.80 5.88 -5.37
CA ARG A 36 -1.25 6.42 -6.63
C ARG A 36 -0.64 5.33 -7.52
N GLN A 37 0.11 4.40 -6.93
CA GLN A 37 0.72 3.30 -7.68
C GLN A 37 -0.35 2.36 -8.22
N PHE A 38 -1.35 2.03 -7.40
CA PHE A 38 -2.47 1.18 -7.78
C PHE A 38 -3.26 1.80 -8.94
N GLU A 39 -3.63 3.09 -8.85
CA GLU A 39 -4.30 3.80 -9.93
C GLU A 39 -3.49 3.81 -11.23
N ALA A 40 -2.17 3.98 -11.14
CA ALA A 40 -1.28 3.93 -12.30
C ALA A 40 -1.26 2.54 -12.94
N ASP A 41 -1.20 1.48 -12.12
CA ASP A 41 -1.21 0.11 -12.60
C ASP A 41 -2.56 -0.29 -13.22
N VAL A 42 -3.68 0.21 -12.67
CA VAL A 42 -5.02 0.10 -13.25
C VAL A 42 -5.06 0.78 -14.63
N LYS A 43 -4.60 2.02 -14.72
CA LYS A 43 -4.56 2.77 -16.00
C LYS A 43 -3.65 2.11 -17.03
N ALA A 44 -2.59 1.43 -16.58
CA ALA A 44 -1.67 0.69 -17.44
C ALA A 44 -2.20 -0.71 -17.86
N GLY A 45 -3.39 -1.12 -17.41
CA GLY A 45 -3.98 -2.43 -17.72
C GLY A 45 -3.25 -3.62 -17.08
N ARG A 46 -2.37 -3.37 -16.09
CA ARG A 46 -1.56 -4.44 -15.47
C ARG A 46 -2.39 -5.41 -14.64
N LEU A 47 -3.57 -4.98 -14.19
CA LEU A 47 -4.49 -5.79 -13.41
C LEU A 47 -5.54 -6.51 -14.26
N ASP A 48 -5.61 -6.25 -15.56
CA ASP A 48 -6.64 -6.79 -16.46
C ASP A 48 -6.58 -8.33 -16.51
N GLY A 49 -5.37 -8.89 -16.57
CA GLY A 49 -5.19 -10.34 -16.56
C GLY A 49 -5.68 -11.02 -15.26
N MET A 50 -5.61 -10.30 -14.13
CA MET A 50 -6.15 -10.77 -12.85
C MET A 50 -7.67 -10.67 -12.83
N ALA A 51 -8.23 -9.57 -13.35
CA ALA A 51 -9.67 -9.38 -13.50
C ALA A 51 -10.29 -10.47 -14.38
N ASP A 52 -9.68 -10.75 -15.53
CA ASP A 52 -10.09 -11.81 -16.45
C ASP A 52 -10.05 -13.20 -15.80
N LYS A 53 -9.01 -13.48 -15.03
CA LYS A 53 -8.90 -14.76 -14.29
C LYS A 53 -9.99 -14.87 -13.24
N ALA A 54 -10.27 -13.79 -12.50
CA ALA A 54 -11.33 -13.76 -11.49
C ALA A 54 -12.72 -13.96 -12.13
N LEU A 55 -12.97 -13.32 -13.29
CA LEU A 55 -14.21 -13.50 -14.05
C LEU A 55 -14.37 -14.95 -14.53
N ARG A 56 -13.31 -15.57 -15.09
CA ARG A 56 -13.34 -16.98 -15.51
C ARG A 56 -13.58 -17.94 -14.34
N ALA A 57 -12.99 -17.67 -13.18
CA ALA A 57 -13.23 -18.47 -11.98
C ALA A 57 -14.67 -18.31 -11.46
N HIS A 58 -15.24 -17.11 -11.57
CA HIS A 58 -16.63 -16.88 -11.19
C HIS A 58 -17.61 -17.60 -12.12
N THR A 59 -17.39 -17.52 -13.44
CA THR A 59 -18.24 -18.20 -14.42
C THR A 59 -18.13 -19.73 -14.34
N SER A 60 -17.00 -20.26 -13.89
CA SER A 60 -16.83 -21.70 -13.64
C SER A 60 -17.36 -22.18 -12.29
N GLY A 61 -18.00 -21.30 -11.49
CA GLY A 61 -18.54 -21.64 -10.17
C GLY A 61 -17.49 -21.84 -9.08
N GLN A 62 -16.24 -21.44 -9.35
CA GLN A 62 -15.11 -21.54 -8.42
C GLN A 62 -14.98 -20.30 -7.51
N SER A 63 -15.85 -19.32 -7.65
CA SER A 63 -16.00 -18.23 -6.67
C SER A 63 -17.47 -17.99 -6.34
N THR A 64 -17.73 -17.77 -5.06
CA THR A 64 -19.07 -17.44 -4.54
C THR A 64 -19.24 -15.93 -4.45
N LYS A 65 -20.46 -15.46 -4.75
CA LYS A 65 -20.88 -14.11 -4.34
C LYS A 65 -20.97 -14.14 -2.82
N ARG A 66 -20.21 -13.27 -2.14
CA ARG A 66 -20.24 -13.17 -0.68
C ARG A 66 -21.54 -12.53 -0.22
#